data_AF-A0A9Q2SQT6-F1
#
_entry.id   AF-A0A9Q2SQT6-F1
#
_cell.length_a   1.000
_cell.length_b   1.000
_cell.length_c   1.000
_cell.angle_alpha   90.00
_cell.angle_beta   90.00
_cell.angle_gamma   90.00
#
_symmetry.space_group_name_H-M   'P 1'
#
loop_
_entity.id
_entity.type
_entity.pdbx_description
1 polymer ?
#
loop_
_entity_poly.entity_id
_entity_poly.type
_entity_poly.pdbx_seq_one_letter_code
_entity_poly.pdbx_strand_id
1 'polypeptide(L)'
;MSGYQTALIGVAAPIVAALFTYLGTRMATRAARQSAKESNNTEAWAEILKANNEQNARLNAEIREVRTDQNELRVRVDDLERKLEHEQRVRRGAFDYIRILLRWIETHLPGVTPPAAPELLREEL
;
A
#
# COMPACT_ATOMS: atom_id res chain seq x y z
N MET A 1 72.59 42.51 -25.00
CA MET A 1 71.13 42.68 -25.12
C MET A 1 70.70 43.70 -24.07
N SER A 2 69.93 44.67 -24.51
CA SER A 2 69.68 45.98 -23.88
C SER A 2 68.90 45.87 -22.56
N GLY A 3 69.32 46.62 -21.53
CA GLY A 3 68.70 46.71 -20.20
C GLY A 3 67.23 47.16 -20.19
N TYR A 4 66.68 47.55 -21.34
CA TYR A 4 65.24 47.75 -21.55
C TYR A 4 64.43 46.45 -21.46
N GLN A 5 65.02 45.28 -21.79
CA GLN A 5 64.32 44.00 -21.67
C GLN A 5 64.12 43.61 -20.19
N THR A 6 65.09 43.86 -19.31
CA THR A 6 64.98 43.59 -17.88
C THR A 6 64.01 44.54 -17.15
N ALA A 7 63.91 45.79 -17.57
CA ALA A 7 62.97 46.75 -16.98
C ALA A 7 61.51 46.50 -17.39
N LEU A 8 61.26 46.11 -18.64
CA LEU A 8 59.92 45.75 -19.12
C LEU A 8 59.40 44.46 -18.49
N ILE A 9 60.27 43.49 -18.22
CA ILE A 9 59.90 42.24 -17.53
C ILE A 9 59.53 42.51 -16.05
N GLY A 10 60.23 43.42 -15.38
CA GLY A 10 59.99 43.75 -13.96
C GLY A 10 58.63 44.40 -13.68
N VAL A 11 58.09 45.17 -14.63
CA VAL A 11 56.79 45.85 -14.49
C VAL A 11 55.64 45.03 -15.09
N ALA A 12 55.90 44.24 -16.15
CA ALA A 12 54.87 43.40 -16.77
C ALA A 12 54.48 42.19 -15.89
N ALA A 13 55.43 41.58 -15.19
CA ALA A 13 55.18 40.41 -14.34
C ALA A 13 54.10 40.62 -13.25
N PRO A 14 54.12 41.68 -12.43
CA PRO A 14 53.10 41.89 -11.40
C PRO A 14 51.72 42.21 -11.99
N ILE A 15 51.65 42.89 -13.13
CA ILE A 15 50.38 43.22 -13.81
C ILE A 15 49.73 41.94 -14.36
N VAL A 16 50.53 41.09 -15.00
CA VAL A 16 50.07 39.79 -15.52
C VAL A 16 49.64 38.88 -14.36
N ALA A 17 50.41 38.82 -13.27
CA ALA A 17 50.04 38.04 -12.08
C ALA A 17 48.74 38.55 -11.42
N ALA A 18 48.55 39.87 -11.33
CA ALA A 18 47.33 40.47 -10.80
C ALA A 18 46.10 40.16 -11.69
N LEU A 19 46.28 40.20 -13.02
CA LEU A 19 45.23 39.82 -13.97
C LEU A 19 44.87 38.33 -13.85
N PHE A 20 45.85 37.42 -13.76
CA PHE A 20 45.58 36.00 -13.56
C PHE A 20 44.93 35.70 -12.21
N THR A 21 45.33 36.39 -11.15
CA THR A 21 44.71 36.24 -9.82
C THR A 21 43.27 36.73 -9.82
N TYR A 22 42.99 37.87 -10.46
CA TYR A 22 41.64 38.40 -10.61
C TYR A 22 40.75 37.51 -11.49
N LEU A 23 41.28 37.00 -12.61
CA LEU A 23 40.54 36.05 -13.46
C LEU A 23 40.29 34.72 -12.73
N GLY A 24 41.31 34.21 -12.03
CA GLY A 24 41.25 32.96 -11.27
C GLY A 24 40.22 33.02 -10.15
N THR A 25 40.22 34.09 -9.35
CA THR A 25 39.22 34.31 -8.29
C THR A 25 37.80 34.45 -8.85
N ARG A 26 37.63 35.15 -9.98
CA ARG A 26 36.31 35.31 -10.63
C ARG A 26 35.77 34.00 -11.21
N MET A 27 36.65 33.16 -11.76
CA MET A 27 36.26 31.83 -12.27
C MET A 27 36.01 30.85 -11.13
N ALA A 28 36.84 30.86 -10.08
CA ALA A 28 36.66 30.03 -8.89
C ALA A 28 35.35 30.36 -8.14
N THR A 29 34.99 31.63 -8.02
CA THR A 29 33.71 32.04 -7.41
C THR A 29 32.49 31.64 -8.24
N ARG A 30 32.60 31.64 -9.58
CA ARG A 30 31.54 31.12 -10.46
C ARG A 30 31.42 29.60 -10.38
N ALA A 31 32.55 28.89 -10.41
CA ALA A 31 32.60 27.44 -10.26
C ALA A 31 32.07 26.99 -8.89
N ALA A 32 32.45 27.67 -7.80
CA ALA A 32 31.92 27.40 -6.47
C ALA A 32 30.41 27.62 -6.37
N ARG A 33 29.87 28.66 -7.04
CA ARG A 33 28.42 28.88 -7.11
C ARG A 33 27.70 27.84 -7.95
N GLN A 34 28.30 27.34 -9.02
CA GLN A 34 27.74 26.25 -9.83
C GLN A 34 27.75 24.93 -9.05
N SER A 35 28.88 24.58 -8.44
CA SER A 35 29.03 23.41 -7.58
C SER A 35 28.05 23.44 -6.39
N ALA A 36 27.89 24.59 -5.73
CA ALA A 36 26.90 24.74 -4.66
C ALA A 36 25.45 24.55 -5.15
N LYS A 37 25.11 25.07 -6.34
CA LYS A 37 23.77 24.84 -6.94
C LYS A 37 23.54 23.39 -7.32
N GLU A 38 24.55 22.71 -7.89
CA GLU A 38 24.48 21.31 -8.24
C GLU A 38 24.35 20.43 -7.00
N SER A 39 25.16 20.66 -5.96
CA SER A 39 25.05 19.93 -4.68
C SER A 39 23.68 20.07 -4.03
N ASN A 40 23.15 21.30 -3.96
CA ASN A 40 21.84 21.58 -3.40
C ASN A 40 20.72 20.92 -4.22
N ASN A 41 20.84 20.88 -5.55
CA ASN A 41 19.89 20.18 -6.41
C ASN A 41 19.96 18.66 -6.17
N THR A 42 21.15 18.06 -6.05
CA THR A 42 21.32 16.63 -5.76
C THR A 42 20.76 16.25 -4.38
N GLU A 43 20.99 17.07 -3.36
CA GLU A 43 20.42 16.88 -2.03
C GLU A 43 18.88 16.97 -2.07
N ALA A 44 18.32 17.96 -2.75
CA ALA A 44 16.87 18.09 -2.93
C ALA A 44 16.25 16.86 -3.64
N TRP A 45 16.90 16.33 -4.68
CA TRP A 45 16.45 15.09 -5.34
C TRP A 45 16.56 13.87 -4.42
N ALA A 46 17.63 13.77 -3.63
CA ALA A 46 17.79 12.68 -2.68
C ALA A 46 16.68 12.69 -1.60
N GLU A 47 16.32 13.87 -1.11
CA GLU A 47 15.20 14.04 -0.17
C GLU A 47 13.86 13.67 -0.79
N ILE A 48 13.59 14.10 -2.03
CA ILE A 48 12.35 13.74 -2.75
C ILE A 48 12.26 12.23 -2.96
N LEU A 49 13.36 11.58 -3.40
CA LEU A 49 13.38 10.13 -3.60
C LEU A 49 13.19 9.37 -2.28
N LYS A 50 13.79 9.87 -1.19
CA LYS A 50 13.59 9.30 0.15
C LYS A 50 12.13 9.41 0.59
N ALA A 51 11.53 10.61 0.47
CA ALA A 51 10.13 10.84 0.81
C ALA A 51 9.19 9.99 -0.06
N ASN A 52 9.48 9.85 -1.35
CA ASN A 52 8.70 9.02 -2.26
C ASN A 52 8.79 7.53 -1.88
N ASN A 53 9.99 7.04 -1.54
CA ASN A 53 10.17 5.66 -1.08
C ASN A 53 9.44 5.39 0.23
N GLU A 54 9.49 6.33 1.19
CA GLU A 54 8.74 6.22 2.44
C GLU A 54 7.23 6.22 2.21
N GLN A 55 6.73 7.09 1.32
CA GLN A 55 5.33 7.12 0.94
C GLN A 55 4.89 5.82 0.24
N ASN A 56 5.69 5.30 -0.69
CA ASN A 56 5.41 4.02 -1.35
C ASN A 56 5.41 2.85 -0.36
N ALA A 57 6.31 2.85 0.63
CA ALA A 57 6.33 1.84 1.67
C ALA A 57 5.05 1.87 2.52
N ARG A 58 4.57 3.05 2.89
CA ARG A 58 3.30 3.24 3.62
C ARG A 58 2.11 2.76 2.80
N LEU A 59 2.00 3.19 1.54
CA LEU A 59 0.92 2.75 0.64
C LEU A 59 0.92 1.23 0.45
N ASN A 60 2.10 0.62 0.30
CA ASN A 60 2.21 -0.84 0.20
C ASN A 60 1.81 -1.56 1.50
N ALA A 61 2.03 -0.96 2.66
CA ALA A 61 1.55 -1.50 3.93
C ALA A 61 0.02 -1.43 4.02
N GLU A 62 -0.56 -0.28 3.71
CA GLU A 62 -2.02 -0.07 3.71
C GLU A 62 -2.73 -0.99 2.70
N ILE A 63 -2.18 -1.16 1.49
CA ILE A 63 -2.72 -2.11 0.50
C ILE A 63 -2.70 -3.54 1.03
N ARG A 64 -1.66 -3.94 1.78
CA ARG A 64 -1.60 -5.28 2.37
C ARG A 64 -2.65 -5.45 3.45
N GLU A 65 -2.79 -4.47 4.33
CA GLU A 65 -3.80 -4.46 5.40
C GLU A 65 -5.22 -4.56 4.82
N VAL A 66 -5.56 -3.69 3.86
CA VAL A 66 -6.86 -3.72 3.18
C VAL A 66 -7.13 -5.06 2.50
N ARG A 67 -6.10 -5.69 1.89
CA ARG A 67 -6.25 -7.03 1.29
C ARG A 67 -6.51 -8.10 2.35
N THR A 68 -5.86 -8.01 3.50
CA THR A 68 -6.11 -8.91 4.63
C THR A 68 -7.53 -8.75 5.14
N ASP A 69 -7.99 -7.53 5.35
CA ASP A 69 -9.36 -7.22 5.79
C ASP A 69 -10.40 -7.70 4.77
N GLN A 70 -10.16 -7.47 3.48
CA GLN A 70 -11.04 -7.96 2.41
C GLN A 70 -11.13 -9.49 2.41
N ASN A 71 -10.01 -10.18 2.61
CA ASN A 71 -10.01 -11.64 2.67
C ASN A 71 -10.76 -12.15 3.90
N GLU A 72 -10.57 -11.53 5.06
CA GLU A 72 -11.29 -11.89 6.28
C GLU A 72 -12.80 -11.65 6.13
N LEU A 73 -13.20 -10.50 5.59
CA LEU A 73 -14.60 -10.18 5.32
C LEU A 73 -15.23 -11.19 4.36
N ARG A 74 -14.51 -11.58 3.30
CA ARG A 74 -14.99 -12.58 2.35
C ARG A 74 -15.22 -13.93 3.02
N VAL A 75 -14.29 -14.38 3.86
CA VAL A 75 -14.46 -15.63 4.63
C VAL A 75 -15.66 -15.55 5.58
N ARG A 76 -15.86 -14.41 6.24
CA ARG A 76 -17.03 -14.19 7.11
C ARG A 76 -18.34 -14.20 6.33
N VAL A 77 -18.38 -13.59 5.15
CA VAL A 77 -19.55 -13.63 4.26
C VAL A 77 -19.85 -15.06 3.83
N ASP A 78 -18.84 -15.81 3.34
CA ASP A 78 -19.01 -17.20 2.91
C ASP A 78 -19.48 -18.13 4.07
N ASP A 79 -19.07 -17.86 5.31
CA ASP A 79 -19.57 -18.57 6.49
C ASP A 79 -21.03 -18.22 6.82
N LEU A 80 -21.38 -16.93 6.79
CA LEU A 80 -22.74 -16.47 7.04
C LEU A 80 -23.73 -16.95 5.97
N GLU A 81 -23.33 -16.96 4.71
CA GLU A 81 -24.15 -17.49 3.61
C GLU A 81 -24.43 -18.98 3.81
N ARG A 82 -23.40 -19.77 4.17
CA ARG A 82 -23.57 -21.21 4.48
C ARG A 82 -24.50 -21.44 5.67
N LYS A 83 -24.39 -20.64 6.73
CA LYS A 83 -25.30 -20.70 7.89
C LYS A 83 -26.73 -20.35 7.51
N LEU A 84 -26.91 -19.29 6.72
CA LEU A 84 -28.23 -18.87 6.26
C LEU A 84 -28.88 -19.95 5.39
N GLU A 85 -28.14 -20.53 4.44
CA GLU A 85 -28.65 -21.63 3.62
C GLU A 85 -29.05 -22.83 4.47
N HIS A 86 -28.25 -23.16 5.47
CA HIS A 86 -28.55 -24.24 6.41
C HIS A 86 -29.83 -23.97 7.19
N GLU A 87 -29.97 -22.80 7.82
CA GLU A 87 -31.19 -22.40 8.52
C GLU A 87 -32.42 -22.40 7.60
N GLN A 88 -32.28 -21.96 6.36
CA GLN A 88 -33.37 -21.99 5.37
C GLN A 88 -33.76 -23.43 4.99
N ARG A 89 -32.81 -24.37 4.93
CA ARG A 89 -33.11 -25.79 4.72
C ARG A 89 -33.82 -26.37 5.94
N VAL A 90 -33.31 -26.12 7.15
CA VAL A 90 -33.92 -26.57 8.41
C VAL A 90 -35.34 -26.03 8.54
N ARG A 91 -35.54 -24.72 8.29
CA ARG A 91 -36.86 -24.08 8.35
C ARG A 91 -37.85 -24.71 7.36
N ARG A 92 -37.44 -24.93 6.11
CA ARG A 92 -38.29 -25.60 5.10
C ARG A 92 -38.63 -27.02 5.53
N GLY A 93 -37.62 -27.79 5.96
CA GLY A 93 -37.80 -29.15 6.48
C GLY A 93 -38.77 -29.21 7.66
N ALA A 94 -38.70 -28.25 8.58
CA ALA A 94 -39.61 -28.14 9.71
C ALA A 94 -41.05 -27.90 9.27
N PHE A 95 -41.28 -26.95 8.36
CA PHE A 95 -42.63 -26.70 7.84
C PHE A 95 -43.21 -27.90 7.08
N ASP A 96 -42.38 -28.57 6.29
CA ASP A 96 -42.83 -29.76 5.54
C ASP A 96 -43.14 -30.92 6.49
N TYR A 97 -42.33 -31.11 7.53
CA TYR A 97 -42.60 -32.11 8.55
C TYR A 97 -43.86 -31.79 9.36
N ILE A 98 -44.09 -30.53 9.74
CA ILE A 98 -45.35 -30.11 10.36
C ILE A 98 -46.55 -30.43 9.47
N ARG A 99 -46.47 -30.16 8.16
CA ARG A 99 -47.54 -30.52 7.21
C ARG A 99 -47.77 -32.04 7.15
N ILE A 100 -46.71 -32.84 7.16
CA ILE A 100 -46.80 -34.29 7.21
C ILE A 100 -47.53 -34.73 8.50
N LEU A 101 -47.15 -34.18 9.65
CA LEU A 101 -47.78 -34.50 10.93
C LEU A 101 -49.26 -34.11 10.96
N LEU A 102 -49.60 -32.91 10.50
CA LEU A 102 -51.00 -32.46 10.43
C LEU A 102 -51.84 -33.39 9.55
N ARG A 103 -51.34 -33.74 8.36
CA ARG A 103 -52.02 -34.69 7.47
C ARG A 103 -52.12 -36.08 8.09
N TRP A 104 -51.10 -36.51 8.83
CA TRP A 104 -51.11 -37.78 9.52
C TRP A 104 -52.19 -37.82 10.61
N ILE A 105 -52.32 -36.75 11.42
CA ILE A 105 -53.37 -36.60 12.44
C ILE A 105 -54.77 -36.66 11.80
N GLU A 106 -54.97 -36.04 10.63
CA GLU A 106 -56.26 -36.08 9.92
C GLU A 106 -56.66 -37.48 9.42
N THR A 107 -55.67 -38.35 9.16
CA THR A 107 -55.89 -39.60 8.41
C THR A 107 -55.72 -40.88 9.23
N HIS A 108 -55.11 -40.81 10.42
CA HIS A 108 -54.76 -42.00 11.21
C HIS A 108 -55.58 -42.09 12.51
N LEU A 109 -55.91 -43.34 12.88
CA LEU A 109 -56.63 -43.67 14.11
C LEU A 109 -55.74 -43.50 15.36
N PRO A 110 -56.35 -43.24 16.54
CA PRO A 110 -55.61 -43.15 17.80
C PRO A 110 -54.78 -44.41 18.10
N GLY A 111 -53.54 -44.23 18.56
CA GLY A 111 -52.65 -45.33 18.96
C GLY A 111 -51.61 -45.75 17.92
N VAL A 112 -51.67 -45.20 16.70
CA VAL A 112 -50.59 -45.35 15.71
C VAL A 112 -49.50 -44.32 16.02
N THR A 113 -48.23 -44.68 15.85
CA THR A 113 -47.10 -43.76 16.06
C THR A 113 -46.94 -42.80 14.87
N PRO A 114 -46.68 -41.51 15.10
CA PRO A 114 -46.48 -40.55 14.02
C PRO A 114 -45.18 -40.84 13.24
N PRO A 115 -45.08 -40.32 12.00
CA PRO A 115 -43.85 -40.35 11.21
C PRO A 115 -42.69 -39.73 12.00
N ALA A 116 -41.49 -40.29 11.85
CA ALA A 116 -40.30 -39.73 12.49
C ALA A 116 -39.87 -38.42 11.82
N ALA A 117 -39.24 -37.54 12.61
CA ALA A 117 -38.68 -36.28 12.10
C ALA A 117 -37.57 -36.57 11.06
N PRO A 118 -37.47 -35.81 9.96
CA PRO A 118 -36.37 -35.90 9.01
C PRO A 118 -35.00 -35.76 9.70
N GLU A 119 -33.96 -36.43 9.18
CA GLU A 119 -32.59 -36.39 9.74
C GLU A 119 -32.10 -34.98 9.99
N LEU A 120 -32.30 -34.10 9.01
CA LEU A 120 -31.94 -32.68 9.10
C LEU A 120 -32.49 -31.97 10.34
N LEU A 121 -33.68 -32.36 10.82
CA LEU A 121 -34.26 -31.78 12.04
C LEU A 121 -33.81 -32.52 13.30
N ARG A 122 -33.51 -33.81 13.20
CA ARG A 122 -33.01 -34.61 14.34
C ARG A 122 -31.61 -34.17 14.77
N GLU A 123 -30.81 -33.65 13.84
CA GLU A 123 -29.49 -33.10 14.12
C GLU A 123 -29.54 -31.74 14.85
N GLU A 124 -30.69 -31.06 14.83
CA GLU A 124 -30.91 -29.72 15.40
C GLU A 124 -31.72 -29.73 16.72
N LEU A 125 -32.27 -30.89 17.12
CA LEU A 125 -33.11 -31.09 18.31
C LEU A 125 -32.32 -31.73 19.46
#